data_AF-A0A7X3CV20-F1
#
_entry.id   AF-A0A7X3CV20-F1
#
_cell.length_a   1.000
_cell.length_b   1.000
_cell.length_c   1.000
_cell.angle_alpha   90.00
_cell.angle_beta   90.00
_cell.angle_gamma   90.00
#
_symmetry.space_group_name_H-M   'P 1'
#
loop_
_entity.id
_entity.type
_entity.pdbx_description
1 polymer ?
#
loop_
_entity_poly.entity_id
_entity_poly.type
_entity_poly.pdbx_seq_one_letter_code
_entity_poly.pdbx_strand_id
1 'polypeptide(L)'
;MLNNSSSAQLLLDKYELKHHREKDPIYFPKELSNSDKETIINNYIDSEDPNLNYLRLIANIQSNKDKIEITPKTLLKAKRKAEEQESKFFTENSGMIMEAAVIFSKSQSEEVTLIKDDLSITATYSAKWIEENQDYPTLLNNFIHLFEFVDLQMRCTLVNKYNEMGVFERFIFTTSQHAYTKGVAFDHKNALSLLQMVGYYNQVFSLGIRLEEVIEWFFQDYLEEDFDARNFKVTMPSAHSTFLEKCTNIMPALESVLKQFTLYVEEGEIDFELLDLRSEHLIYKNIPSLVKRKYAYGTGEEFSTATFLLFSDQSTLGYNENLDKSFDNFFELIRNEKIKLNDYPEYAIPRIKWLLDNNYLSTDVEENLIFDDEILITILNDLNFNEVISYWKYSERGRKILDDLEKKNVIELDSSLFSRPEQDYINYTLNKSQFNNGLDLRNKYSHTQPKSGDDEKIHNQNYMIFLRLFILSVIKINDDFCTYTLLKSRNI
;
A
#
# COMPACT_ATOMS: atom_id res chain seq x y z
N MET A 1 17.54 11.40 -35.56
CA MET A 1 16.87 10.83 -34.38
C MET A 1 17.09 9.32 -34.28
N LEU A 2 16.78 8.53 -35.30
CA LEU A 2 16.79 7.05 -35.22
C LEU A 2 18.06 6.39 -34.65
N ASN A 3 19.25 6.96 -34.87
CA ASN A 3 20.53 6.38 -34.42
C ASN A 3 21.15 7.06 -33.18
N ASN A 4 20.46 8.03 -32.56
CA ASN A 4 20.98 8.73 -31.39
C ASN A 4 20.27 8.21 -30.13
N SER A 5 21.03 7.65 -29.18
CA SER A 5 20.56 7.12 -27.90
C SER A 5 19.73 8.13 -27.08
N SER A 6 20.02 9.42 -27.23
CA SER A 6 19.27 10.51 -26.59
C SER A 6 17.81 10.59 -27.05
N SER A 7 17.49 10.08 -28.25
CA SER A 7 16.12 10.12 -28.79
C SER A 7 15.19 9.18 -28.02
N ALA A 8 15.70 8.04 -27.54
CA ALA A 8 14.92 7.12 -26.71
C ALA A 8 14.65 7.74 -25.34
N GLN A 9 15.65 8.42 -24.75
CA GLN A 9 15.48 9.11 -23.47
C GLN A 9 14.40 10.18 -23.55
N LEU A 10 14.34 10.98 -24.63
CA LEU A 10 13.28 11.97 -24.84
C LEU A 10 11.88 11.32 -24.98
N LEU A 11 11.79 10.18 -25.68
CA LEU A 11 10.52 9.44 -25.79
C LEU A 11 10.03 8.97 -24.42
N LEU A 12 10.94 8.40 -23.62
CA LEU A 12 10.64 7.94 -22.27
C LEU A 12 10.31 9.11 -21.34
N ASP A 13 11.04 10.23 -21.43
CA ASP A 13 10.77 11.44 -20.65
C ASP A 13 9.36 11.97 -20.91
N LYS A 14 8.91 11.99 -22.17
CA LYS A 14 7.57 12.47 -22.51
C LYS A 14 6.45 11.50 -22.10
N TYR A 15 6.62 10.20 -22.36
CA TYR A 15 5.48 9.26 -22.33
C TYR A 15 5.46 8.30 -21.15
N GLU A 16 6.59 8.11 -20.45
CA GLU A 16 6.73 7.04 -19.45
C GLU A 16 7.27 7.53 -18.10
N LEU A 17 8.22 8.48 -18.09
CA LEU A 17 8.92 8.92 -16.88
C LEU A 17 8.00 9.77 -15.98
N LYS A 18 8.02 9.51 -14.67
CA LYS A 18 7.31 10.29 -13.67
C LYS A 18 8.03 11.62 -13.41
N HIS A 19 7.32 12.74 -13.53
CA HIS A 19 7.84 14.07 -13.21
C HIS A 19 7.23 14.59 -11.91
N HIS A 20 8.07 15.14 -11.04
CA HIS A 20 7.64 15.75 -9.76
C HIS A 20 7.41 17.27 -9.86
N ARG A 21 7.73 17.86 -11.02
CA ARG A 21 7.51 19.27 -11.33
C ARG A 21 6.91 19.38 -12.72
N GLU A 22 6.14 20.42 -12.97
CA GLU A 22 5.72 20.76 -14.32
C GLU A 22 6.96 20.96 -15.20
N LYS A 23 6.98 20.29 -16.34
CA LYS A 23 8.05 20.41 -17.34
C LYS A 23 7.54 21.12 -18.57
N ASP A 24 8.48 21.78 -19.26
CA ASP A 24 8.22 22.30 -20.60
C ASP A 24 7.77 21.17 -21.54
N PRO A 25 6.72 21.41 -22.35
CA PRO A 25 6.17 20.37 -23.20
C PRO A 25 7.16 19.95 -24.29
N ILE A 26 7.41 18.65 -24.38
CA ILE A 26 8.23 18.04 -25.45
C ILE A 26 7.36 17.79 -26.69
N TYR A 27 7.74 18.36 -27.82
CA TYR A 27 7.07 18.14 -29.11
C TYR A 27 7.90 17.25 -30.02
N PHE A 28 7.25 16.24 -30.61
CA PHE A 28 7.86 15.36 -31.61
C PHE A 28 7.30 15.68 -33.01
N PRO A 29 8.07 15.47 -34.08
CA PRO A 29 7.59 15.61 -35.46
C PRO A 29 6.36 14.72 -35.70
N LYS A 30 5.37 15.21 -36.46
CA LYS A 30 4.13 14.47 -36.75
C LYS A 30 4.40 13.24 -37.65
N GLU A 31 5.52 13.27 -38.36
CA GLU A 31 6.01 12.22 -39.24
C GLU A 31 6.61 11.04 -38.47
N LEU A 32 6.86 11.19 -37.15
CA LEU A 32 7.43 10.13 -36.32
C LEU A 32 6.38 9.03 -36.08
N SER A 33 6.48 7.94 -36.85
CA SER A 33 5.56 6.81 -36.76
C SER A 33 5.79 5.96 -35.50
N ASN A 34 4.84 5.10 -35.17
CA ASN A 34 5.01 4.13 -34.08
C ASN A 34 6.16 3.15 -34.36
N SER A 35 6.34 2.74 -35.63
CA SER A 35 7.47 1.91 -36.04
C SER A 35 8.81 2.64 -35.82
N ASP A 36 8.87 3.95 -36.06
CA ASP A 36 10.08 4.74 -35.82
C ASP A 36 10.40 4.81 -34.31
N LYS A 37 9.38 5.01 -33.47
CA LYS A 37 9.53 5.02 -32.01
C LYS A 37 10.06 3.67 -31.49
N GLU A 38 9.48 2.55 -31.94
CA GLU A 38 9.96 1.22 -31.54
C GLU A 38 11.39 0.94 -32.06
N THR A 39 11.74 1.46 -33.25
CA THR A 39 13.10 1.37 -33.79
C THR A 39 14.09 2.15 -32.93
N ILE A 40 13.75 3.38 -32.53
CA ILE A 40 14.57 4.20 -31.61
C ILE A 40 14.82 3.45 -30.30
N ILE A 41 13.78 2.83 -29.72
CA ILE A 41 13.89 2.06 -28.48
C ILE A 41 14.77 0.82 -28.69
N ASN A 42 14.60 0.08 -29.78
CA ASN A 42 15.44 -1.08 -30.07
C ASN A 42 16.92 -0.71 -30.23
N ASN A 43 17.21 0.38 -30.95
CA ASN A 43 18.57 0.88 -31.13
C ASN A 43 19.20 1.32 -29.79
N TYR A 44 18.39 1.85 -28.87
CA TYR A 44 18.84 2.16 -27.52
C TYR A 44 19.19 0.89 -26.71
N ILE A 45 18.32 -0.13 -26.74
CA ILE A 45 18.59 -1.42 -26.06
C ILE A 45 19.87 -2.08 -26.60
N ASP A 46 20.12 -1.99 -27.91
CA ASP A 46 21.30 -2.54 -28.58
C ASP A 46 22.56 -1.68 -28.45
N SER A 47 22.48 -0.51 -27.82
CA SER A 47 23.66 0.33 -27.61
C SER A 47 24.68 -0.36 -26.70
N GLU A 48 25.92 0.14 -26.72
CA GLU A 48 27.04 -0.46 -26.00
C GLU A 48 26.82 -0.43 -24.48
N ASP A 49 26.38 0.73 -23.96
CA ASP A 49 26.13 0.95 -22.53
C ASP A 49 24.80 1.68 -22.27
N PRO A 50 23.66 0.99 -22.45
CA PRO A 50 22.35 1.54 -22.14
C PRO A 50 22.17 1.63 -20.62
N ASN A 51 21.74 2.80 -20.14
CA ASN A 51 21.50 3.01 -18.72
C ASN A 51 20.38 2.09 -18.19
N LEU A 52 20.69 1.37 -17.11
CA LEU A 52 19.84 0.37 -16.48
C LEU A 52 18.43 0.88 -16.13
N ASN A 53 18.30 2.12 -15.65
CA ASN A 53 17.00 2.65 -15.25
C ASN A 53 16.06 2.81 -16.44
N TYR A 54 16.57 3.26 -17.59
CA TYR A 54 15.77 3.34 -18.81
C TYR A 54 15.44 1.97 -19.38
N LEU A 55 16.34 0.98 -19.28
CA LEU A 55 16.02 -0.41 -19.66
C LEU A 55 14.87 -0.97 -18.81
N ARG A 56 14.89 -0.72 -17.49
CA ARG A 56 13.82 -1.11 -16.57
C ARG A 56 12.50 -0.41 -16.88
N LEU A 57 12.53 0.87 -17.26
CA LEU A 57 11.33 1.57 -17.75
C LEU A 57 10.80 0.90 -19.02
N ILE A 58 11.65 0.72 -20.04
CA ILE A 58 11.26 0.13 -21.32
C ILE A 58 10.64 -1.25 -21.11
N ALA A 59 11.22 -2.09 -20.26
CA ALA A 59 10.73 -3.43 -19.98
C ALA A 59 9.31 -3.48 -19.38
N ASN A 60 8.83 -2.37 -18.82
CA ASN A 60 7.51 -2.27 -18.19
C ASN A 60 6.53 -1.34 -18.94
N ILE A 61 6.87 -0.83 -20.14
CA ILE A 61 5.94 0.02 -20.90
C ILE A 61 4.64 -0.72 -21.19
N GLN A 62 3.51 -0.09 -20.87
CA GLN A 62 2.20 -0.51 -21.36
C GLN A 62 2.00 -0.01 -22.79
N SER A 63 1.97 -0.94 -23.74
CA SER A 63 1.86 -0.62 -25.17
C SER A 63 0.56 0.16 -25.46
N ASN A 64 0.69 1.32 -26.10
CA ASN A 64 -0.43 2.22 -26.40
C ASN A 64 -0.21 2.93 -27.75
N LYS A 65 -1.21 2.85 -28.63
CA LYS A 65 -1.14 3.38 -30.00
C LYS A 65 -0.91 4.89 -30.08
N ASP A 66 -1.45 5.64 -29.11
CA ASP A 66 -1.38 7.10 -29.07
C ASP A 66 -0.10 7.61 -28.39
N LYS A 67 0.57 6.76 -27.60
CA LYS A 67 1.84 7.06 -26.91
C LYS A 67 3.01 6.31 -27.56
N ILE A 68 3.36 5.15 -27.00
CA ILE A 68 4.42 4.25 -27.44
C ILE A 68 3.78 2.87 -27.70
N GLU A 69 3.73 2.47 -28.96
CA GLU A 69 3.35 1.12 -29.35
C GLU A 69 4.62 0.26 -29.41
N ILE A 70 4.69 -0.76 -28.57
CA ILE A 70 5.85 -1.63 -28.41
C ILE A 70 5.43 -3.09 -28.41
N THR A 71 6.23 -3.94 -29.06
CA THR A 71 5.95 -5.38 -29.13
C THR A 71 6.48 -6.12 -27.90
N PRO A 72 5.85 -7.26 -27.51
CA PRO A 72 6.37 -8.11 -26.44
C PRO A 72 7.82 -8.57 -26.64
N LYS A 73 8.26 -8.69 -27.90
CA LYS A 73 9.65 -9.04 -28.24
C LYS A 73 10.64 -7.95 -27.82
N THR A 74 10.30 -6.68 -28.05
CA THR A 74 11.12 -5.54 -27.63
C THR A 74 11.16 -5.42 -26.10
N LEU A 75 10.03 -5.62 -25.41
CA LEU A 75 9.98 -5.65 -23.94
C LEU A 75 10.88 -6.75 -23.34
N LEU A 76 10.79 -7.97 -23.88
CA LEU A 76 11.63 -9.09 -23.44
C LEU A 76 13.12 -8.82 -23.67
N LYS A 77 13.46 -8.16 -24.79
CA LYS A 77 14.83 -7.77 -25.12
C LYS A 77 15.38 -6.76 -24.10
N ALA A 78 14.61 -5.72 -23.78
CA ALA A 78 14.97 -4.76 -22.74
C ALA A 78 15.16 -5.43 -21.36
N LYS A 79 14.24 -6.32 -20.98
CA LYS A 79 14.33 -7.09 -19.73
C LYS A 79 15.63 -7.89 -19.63
N ARG A 80 15.95 -8.68 -20.66
CA ARG A 80 17.20 -9.48 -20.69
C ARG A 80 18.45 -8.61 -20.66
N LYS A 81 18.42 -7.45 -21.34
CA LYS A 81 19.55 -6.50 -21.32
C LYS A 81 19.74 -5.86 -19.94
N ALA A 82 18.65 -5.56 -19.24
CA ALA A 82 18.69 -5.07 -17.85
C ALA A 82 19.30 -6.13 -16.91
N GLU A 83 18.85 -7.38 -17.00
CA GLU A 83 19.39 -8.51 -16.21
C GLU A 83 20.90 -8.73 -16.47
N GLU A 84 21.34 -8.59 -17.73
CA GLU A 84 22.76 -8.65 -18.10
C GLU A 84 23.58 -7.53 -17.46
N GLN A 85 23.07 -6.28 -17.50
CA GLN A 85 23.73 -5.12 -16.90
C GLN A 85 23.77 -5.21 -15.36
N GLU A 86 22.67 -5.62 -14.72
CA GLU A 86 22.60 -5.85 -13.27
C GLU A 86 23.67 -6.86 -12.82
N SER A 87 23.77 -7.97 -13.53
CA SER A 87 24.76 -9.01 -13.23
C SER A 87 26.20 -8.49 -13.31
N LYS A 88 26.47 -7.48 -14.16
CA LYS A 88 27.79 -6.82 -14.27
C LYS A 88 28.05 -5.82 -13.15
N PHE A 89 27.03 -5.08 -12.72
CA PHE A 89 27.18 -4.07 -11.65
C PHE A 89 27.35 -4.70 -10.27
N PHE A 90 26.77 -5.88 -10.03
CA PHE A 90 26.69 -6.51 -8.71
C PHE A 90 27.52 -7.81 -8.58
N THR A 91 28.59 -7.97 -9.36
CA THR A 91 29.42 -9.19 -9.37
C THR A 91 30.06 -9.58 -8.02
N GLU A 92 30.21 -8.62 -7.10
CA GLU A 92 30.86 -8.83 -5.80
C GLU A 92 29.90 -8.71 -4.59
N ASN A 93 28.57 -8.79 -4.80
CA ASN A 93 27.58 -8.47 -3.76
C ASN A 93 27.81 -7.07 -3.13
N SER A 94 28.26 -6.10 -3.95
CA SER A 94 28.56 -4.72 -3.56
C SER A 94 27.32 -3.87 -3.20
N GLY A 95 26.18 -4.51 -2.95
CA GLY A 95 24.93 -3.87 -2.57
C GLY A 95 24.76 -3.70 -1.06
N MET A 96 23.73 -2.96 -0.65
CA MET A 96 23.30 -2.87 0.74
C MET A 96 22.52 -4.15 1.10
N ILE A 97 22.94 -4.88 2.14
CA ILE A 97 22.26 -6.10 2.57
C ILE A 97 21.12 -5.70 3.50
N MET A 98 19.92 -6.18 3.17
CA MET A 98 18.70 -6.01 3.93
C MET A 98 18.24 -7.38 4.42
N GLU A 99 18.11 -7.57 5.73
CA GLU A 99 17.80 -8.87 6.32
C GLU A 99 16.45 -8.85 7.02
N ALA A 100 15.61 -9.84 6.73
CA ALA A 100 14.38 -10.10 7.48
C ALA A 100 14.41 -11.54 7.97
N ALA A 101 14.16 -11.74 9.26
CA ALA A 101 14.11 -13.05 9.89
C ALA A 101 12.85 -13.19 10.73
N VAL A 102 12.22 -14.37 10.63
CA VAL A 102 11.07 -14.76 11.46
C VAL A 102 11.39 -16.07 12.15
N ILE A 103 11.25 -16.08 13.47
CA ILE A 103 11.58 -17.23 14.31
C ILE A 103 10.37 -17.56 15.18
N PHE A 104 9.96 -18.83 15.20
CA PHE A 104 8.98 -19.34 16.17
C PHE A 104 9.73 -20.11 17.25
N SER A 105 9.87 -19.51 18.42
CA SER A 105 10.69 -20.01 19.53
C SER A 105 9.85 -20.72 20.59
N LYS A 106 10.27 -21.92 20.99
CA LYS A 106 9.65 -22.66 22.12
C LYS A 106 10.11 -22.19 23.49
N SER A 107 11.23 -21.46 23.57
CA SER A 107 11.83 -21.04 24.83
C SER A 107 11.47 -19.61 25.25
N GLN A 108 10.76 -18.86 24.39
CA GLN A 108 10.37 -17.49 24.67
C GLN A 108 9.12 -17.45 25.56
N SER A 109 9.15 -16.59 26.59
CA SER A 109 7.99 -16.31 27.45
C SER A 109 7.07 -15.24 26.87
N GLU A 110 7.64 -14.15 26.35
CA GLU A 110 6.88 -13.06 25.71
C GLU A 110 6.21 -13.55 24.42
N GLU A 111 5.05 -13.01 24.08
CA GLU A 111 4.32 -13.41 22.86
C GLU A 111 5.08 -13.04 21.58
N VAL A 112 5.67 -11.85 21.54
CA VAL A 112 6.46 -11.33 20.42
C VAL A 112 7.66 -10.52 20.90
N THR A 113 8.79 -10.66 20.22
CA THR A 113 9.97 -9.81 20.36
C THR A 113 10.39 -9.33 18.99
N LEU A 114 10.46 -8.01 18.78
CA LEU A 114 10.92 -7.39 17.54
C LEU A 114 12.25 -6.70 17.79
N ILE A 115 13.29 -7.13 17.07
CA ILE A 115 14.61 -6.50 17.06
C ILE A 115 14.77 -5.86 15.69
N LYS A 116 14.92 -4.53 15.67
CA LYS A 116 15.15 -3.75 14.46
C LYS A 116 16.49 -3.05 14.58
N ASP A 117 17.34 -3.29 13.59
CA ASP A 117 18.54 -2.51 13.28
C ASP A 117 18.30 -1.77 11.96
N ASP A 118 19.16 -0.83 11.58
CA ASP A 118 18.95 0.04 10.40
C ASP A 118 18.61 -0.75 9.11
N LEU A 119 19.22 -1.92 8.96
CA LEU A 119 19.09 -2.79 7.79
C LEU A 119 18.55 -4.19 8.06
N SER A 120 18.28 -4.53 9.32
CA SER A 120 17.80 -5.87 9.67
C SER A 120 16.60 -5.84 10.59
N ILE A 121 15.65 -6.74 10.35
CA ILE A 121 14.47 -6.93 11.19
C ILE A 121 14.34 -8.41 11.55
N THR A 122 14.39 -8.70 12.84
CA THR A 122 14.17 -10.05 13.36
C THR A 122 12.94 -10.04 14.26
N ALA A 123 11.92 -10.77 13.86
CA ALA A 123 10.72 -10.98 14.65
C ALA A 123 10.72 -12.41 15.23
N THR A 124 10.66 -12.52 16.55
CA THR A 124 10.58 -13.80 17.25
C THR A 124 9.24 -13.93 17.96
N TYR A 125 8.51 -14.99 17.65
CA TYR A 125 7.18 -15.30 18.20
C TYR A 125 7.26 -16.49 19.13
N SER A 126 6.45 -16.47 20.19
CA SER A 126 6.30 -17.64 21.06
C SER A 126 5.54 -18.75 20.34
N ALA A 127 6.23 -19.86 20.06
CA ALA A 127 5.58 -21.08 19.56
C ALA A 127 4.61 -21.65 20.61
N LYS A 128 4.93 -21.46 21.90
CA LYS A 128 4.10 -21.90 23.03
C LYS A 128 2.75 -21.17 23.06
N TRP A 129 2.74 -19.86 22.79
CA TRP A 129 1.49 -19.08 22.67
C TRP A 129 0.53 -19.70 21.65
N ILE A 130 1.04 -20.10 20.49
CA ILE A 130 0.23 -20.71 19.42
C ILE A 130 -0.20 -22.14 19.80
N GLU A 131 0.68 -22.91 20.44
CA GLU A 131 0.37 -24.24 20.96
C GLU A 131 -0.77 -24.20 22.02
N GLU A 132 -0.84 -23.14 22.83
CA GLU A 132 -1.85 -22.96 23.88
C GLU A 132 -3.16 -22.32 23.39
N ASN A 133 -3.14 -21.59 22.26
CA ASN A 133 -4.30 -20.86 21.72
C ASN A 133 -4.62 -21.28 20.29
N GLN A 134 -5.32 -22.42 20.16
CA GLN A 134 -5.61 -23.08 18.88
C GLN A 134 -7.02 -22.80 18.35
N ASP A 135 -7.85 -22.03 19.05
CA ASP A 135 -9.17 -21.65 18.56
C ASP A 135 -9.06 -20.73 17.34
N TYR A 136 -9.97 -20.92 16.39
CA TYR A 136 -9.94 -20.24 15.09
C TYR A 136 -10.00 -18.71 15.18
N PRO A 137 -10.82 -18.09 16.06
CA PRO A 137 -10.77 -16.64 16.28
C PRO A 137 -9.37 -16.17 16.69
N THR A 138 -8.75 -16.82 17.68
CA THR A 138 -7.42 -16.43 18.16
C THR A 138 -6.35 -16.62 17.08
N LEU A 139 -6.44 -17.69 16.29
CA LEU A 139 -5.53 -17.92 15.16
C LEU A 139 -5.61 -16.82 14.10
N LEU A 140 -6.80 -16.25 13.85
CA LEU A 140 -6.96 -15.09 12.97
C LEU A 140 -6.49 -13.78 13.64
N ASN A 141 -6.77 -13.62 14.93
CA ASN A 141 -6.38 -12.42 15.69
C ASN A 141 -4.85 -12.28 15.82
N ASN A 142 -4.08 -13.37 15.72
CA ASN A 142 -2.62 -13.31 15.67
C ASN A 142 -2.11 -12.44 14.50
N PHE A 143 -2.82 -12.36 13.36
CA PHE A 143 -2.45 -11.45 12.27
C PHE A 143 -2.61 -9.97 12.63
N ILE A 144 -3.48 -9.66 13.58
CA ILE A 144 -3.71 -8.30 14.09
C ILE A 144 -2.72 -8.00 15.22
N HIS A 145 -2.66 -8.86 16.23
CA HIS A 145 -1.97 -8.55 17.49
C HIS A 145 -0.51 -8.99 17.54
N LEU A 146 -0.13 -10.11 16.89
CA LEU A 146 1.27 -10.53 16.85
C LEU A 146 2.00 -9.94 15.65
N PHE A 147 1.36 -9.96 14.48
CA PHE A 147 2.01 -9.58 13.23
C PHE A 147 1.75 -8.15 12.79
N GLU A 148 0.77 -7.48 13.42
CA GLU A 148 0.40 -6.08 13.14
C GLU A 148 0.14 -5.82 11.64
N PHE A 149 -0.56 -6.74 10.95
CA PHE A 149 -0.95 -6.55 9.55
C PHE A 149 -1.90 -5.36 9.36
N VAL A 150 -2.58 -4.97 10.44
CA VAL A 150 -3.37 -3.75 10.53
C VAL A 150 -3.00 -2.98 11.78
N ASP A 151 -3.17 -1.66 11.74
CA ASP A 151 -2.96 -0.79 12.89
C ASP A 151 -4.20 -0.65 13.79
N LEU A 152 -4.13 0.21 14.81
CA LEU A 152 -5.23 0.48 15.74
C LEU A 152 -6.50 1.04 15.07
N GLN A 153 -6.40 1.60 13.85
CA GLN A 153 -7.54 2.04 13.06
C GLN A 153 -8.02 1.00 12.04
N MET A 154 -7.48 -0.22 12.11
CA MET A 154 -7.70 -1.33 11.19
C MET A 154 -7.26 -1.02 9.75
N ARG A 155 -6.27 -0.13 9.57
CA ARG A 155 -5.65 0.16 8.27
C ARG A 155 -4.52 -0.81 8.01
N CYS A 156 -4.43 -1.35 6.79
CA CYS A 156 -3.35 -2.25 6.39
C CYS A 156 -1.98 -1.59 6.52
N THR A 157 -1.06 -2.22 7.25
CA THR A 157 0.30 -1.71 7.47
C THR A 157 1.25 -2.05 6.32
N LEU A 158 0.86 -3.01 5.48
CA LEU A 158 1.67 -3.55 4.37
C LEU A 158 1.67 -2.68 3.11
N VAL A 159 0.88 -1.60 3.09
CA VAL A 159 0.87 -0.62 2.00
C VAL A 159 2.16 0.21 2.01
N ASN A 160 2.51 0.82 0.87
CA ASN A 160 3.56 1.83 0.84
C ASN A 160 3.02 3.12 1.46
N LYS A 161 3.81 3.80 2.28
CA LYS A 161 3.49 5.15 2.77
C LYS A 161 4.54 6.13 2.28
N TYR A 162 4.10 7.26 1.74
CA TYR A 162 5.03 8.26 1.21
C TYR A 162 6.01 8.78 2.27
N ASN A 163 5.57 8.90 3.53
CA ASN A 163 6.41 9.39 4.62
C ASN A 163 7.40 8.38 5.18
N GLU A 164 7.31 7.09 4.79
CA GLU A 164 8.35 6.10 5.11
C GLU A 164 9.48 6.09 4.07
N MET A 165 9.35 6.86 2.98
CA MET A 165 10.33 6.90 1.90
C MET A 165 11.36 8.01 2.11
N GLY A 166 12.64 7.70 1.89
CA GLY A 166 13.71 8.70 1.89
C GLY A 166 13.55 9.72 0.76
N VAL A 167 14.15 10.91 0.90
CA VAL A 167 14.06 11.99 -0.10
C VAL A 167 14.53 11.53 -1.48
N PHE A 168 15.60 10.73 -1.55
CA PHE A 168 16.11 10.17 -2.81
C PHE A 168 15.09 9.22 -3.47
N GLU A 169 14.43 8.39 -2.68
CA GLU A 169 13.41 7.45 -3.17
C GLU A 169 12.18 8.18 -3.69
N ARG A 170 11.79 9.27 -3.01
CA ARG A 170 10.62 10.07 -3.35
C ARG A 170 10.78 10.87 -4.64
N PHE A 171 11.96 11.44 -4.87
CA PHE A 171 12.12 12.50 -5.88
C PHE A 171 13.20 12.27 -6.94
N ILE A 172 14.17 11.38 -6.70
CA ILE A 172 15.38 11.28 -7.54
C ILE A 172 15.39 9.99 -8.37
N PHE A 173 14.83 8.89 -7.86
CA PHE A 173 14.82 7.65 -8.61
C PHE A 173 13.89 7.69 -9.84
N THR A 174 14.43 7.24 -10.97
CA THR A 174 13.71 7.13 -12.24
C THR A 174 12.63 6.07 -12.14
N THR A 175 11.36 6.51 -12.10
CA THR A 175 10.19 5.65 -12.03
C THR A 175 9.21 5.96 -13.15
N SER A 176 8.37 4.98 -13.49
CA SER A 176 7.28 5.21 -14.44
C SER A 176 6.18 6.03 -13.77
N GLN A 177 5.52 6.90 -14.53
CA GLN A 177 4.30 7.58 -14.09
C GLN A 177 3.13 6.61 -13.81
N HIS A 178 3.24 5.38 -14.31
CA HIS A 178 2.27 4.30 -14.12
C HIS A 178 2.81 3.23 -13.15
N ALA A 179 3.87 3.49 -12.40
CA ALA A 179 4.37 2.56 -11.39
C ALA A 179 3.65 2.76 -10.05
N TYR A 180 3.35 1.64 -9.37
CA TYR A 180 3.06 1.67 -7.95
C TYR A 180 4.30 2.20 -7.23
N THR A 181 4.12 3.29 -6.49
CA THR A 181 5.22 3.92 -5.76
C THR A 181 5.56 3.05 -4.56
N LYS A 182 6.82 2.62 -4.48
CA LYS A 182 7.32 1.83 -3.36
C LYS A 182 8.76 2.19 -3.03
N GLY A 183 9.07 2.17 -1.74
CA GLY A 183 10.43 2.32 -1.23
C GLY A 183 10.97 1.09 -0.51
N VAL A 184 12.19 1.21 0.00
CA VAL A 184 12.93 0.24 0.82
C VAL A 184 12.09 -0.21 2.01
N ALA A 185 11.41 0.72 2.69
CA ALA A 185 10.53 0.41 3.82
C ALA A 185 9.37 -0.52 3.42
N PHE A 186 8.75 -0.30 2.26
CA PHE A 186 7.72 -1.19 1.73
C PHE A 186 8.28 -2.58 1.42
N ASP A 187 9.43 -2.66 0.76
CA ASP A 187 10.04 -3.94 0.41
C ASP A 187 10.42 -4.75 1.67
N HIS A 188 10.92 -4.09 2.74
CA HIS A 188 11.15 -4.70 4.05
C HIS A 188 9.87 -5.23 4.69
N LYS A 189 8.81 -4.42 4.78
CA LYS A 189 7.50 -4.85 5.33
C LYS A 189 6.91 -6.02 4.54
N ASN A 190 7.04 -5.97 3.23
CA ASN A 190 6.54 -7.01 2.34
C ASN A 190 7.31 -8.33 2.50
N ALA A 191 8.64 -8.28 2.68
CA ALA A 191 9.46 -9.45 2.96
C ALA A 191 9.17 -10.05 4.34
N LEU A 192 9.12 -9.22 5.39
CA LEU A 192 8.82 -9.66 6.75
C LEU A 192 7.45 -10.34 6.83
N SER A 193 6.41 -9.70 6.27
CA SER A 193 5.06 -10.26 6.27
C SER A 193 4.94 -11.55 5.49
N LEU A 194 5.73 -11.73 4.43
CA LEU A 194 5.77 -13.00 3.71
C LEU A 194 6.45 -14.10 4.53
N LEU A 195 7.52 -13.79 5.25
CA LEU A 195 8.16 -14.73 6.17
C LEU A 195 7.26 -15.07 7.37
N GLN A 196 6.51 -14.10 7.89
CA GLN A 196 5.49 -14.30 8.92
C GLN A 196 4.43 -15.28 8.41
N MET A 197 3.91 -15.09 7.19
CA MET A 197 2.96 -16.03 6.57
C MET A 197 3.54 -17.44 6.47
N VAL A 198 4.74 -17.60 5.92
CA VAL A 198 5.39 -18.92 5.76
C VAL A 198 5.58 -19.60 7.11
N GLY A 199 6.16 -18.90 8.08
CA GLY A 199 6.46 -19.47 9.39
C GLY A 199 5.19 -19.81 10.17
N TYR A 200 4.21 -18.91 10.18
CA TYR A 200 2.95 -19.14 10.89
C TYR A 200 2.11 -20.24 10.24
N TYR A 201 2.01 -20.26 8.91
CA TYR A 201 1.32 -21.32 8.17
C TYR A 201 1.89 -22.70 8.54
N ASN A 202 3.22 -22.84 8.57
CA ASN A 202 3.87 -24.10 8.95
C ASN A 202 3.69 -24.43 10.44
N GLN A 203 3.74 -23.43 11.32
CA GLN A 203 3.55 -23.62 12.76
C GLN A 203 2.14 -24.14 13.07
N VAL A 204 1.10 -23.50 12.53
CA VAL A 204 -0.29 -23.92 12.70
C VAL A 204 -0.55 -25.28 12.05
N PHE A 205 0.02 -25.53 10.87
CA PHE A 205 -0.09 -26.84 10.20
C PHE A 205 0.56 -27.97 11.02
N SER A 206 1.65 -27.69 11.75
CA SER A 206 2.29 -28.68 12.61
C SER A 206 1.41 -29.12 13.80
N LEU A 207 0.41 -28.31 14.16
CA LEU A 207 -0.62 -28.61 15.16
C LEU A 207 -1.83 -29.33 14.56
N GLY A 208 -1.79 -29.65 13.25
CA GLY A 208 -2.88 -30.33 12.55
C GLY A 208 -4.00 -29.40 12.09
N ILE A 209 -3.80 -28.07 12.14
CA ILE A 209 -4.80 -27.08 11.73
C ILE A 209 -4.39 -26.48 10.40
N ARG A 210 -5.33 -26.41 9.45
CA ARG A 210 -5.10 -25.74 8.17
C ARG A 210 -5.65 -24.33 8.22
N LEU A 211 -4.84 -23.35 7.86
CA LEU A 211 -5.28 -21.96 7.81
C LEU A 211 -6.43 -21.77 6.79
N GLU A 212 -6.47 -22.60 5.76
CA GLU A 212 -7.58 -22.67 4.82
C GLU A 212 -8.93 -23.01 5.50
N GLU A 213 -8.94 -23.94 6.46
CA GLU A 213 -10.15 -24.35 7.19
C GLU A 213 -10.62 -23.25 8.15
N VAL A 214 -9.67 -22.52 8.75
CA VAL A 214 -9.96 -21.34 9.58
C VAL A 214 -10.64 -20.24 8.76
N ILE A 215 -10.21 -20.04 7.50
CA ILE A 215 -10.85 -19.08 6.58
C ILE A 215 -12.25 -19.56 6.19
N GLU A 216 -12.43 -20.86 5.91
CA GLU A 216 -13.75 -21.42 5.59
C GLU A 216 -14.74 -21.21 6.75
N TRP A 217 -14.33 -21.53 7.98
CA TRP A 217 -15.10 -21.30 9.20
C TRP A 217 -15.47 -19.82 9.39
N PHE A 218 -14.53 -18.89 9.12
CA PHE A 218 -14.82 -17.45 9.25
C PHE A 218 -16.03 -17.05 8.40
N PHE A 219 -16.07 -17.47 7.13
CA PHE A 219 -17.16 -17.10 6.25
C PHE A 219 -18.43 -17.90 6.51
N GLN A 220 -18.32 -19.21 6.76
CA GLN A 220 -19.48 -20.10 6.79
C GLN A 220 -20.17 -20.15 8.15
N ASP A 221 -19.43 -20.00 9.24
CA ASP A 221 -19.95 -20.17 10.59
C ASP A 221 -19.88 -18.84 11.36
N TYR A 222 -18.71 -18.23 11.50
CA TYR A 222 -18.51 -17.03 12.34
C TYR A 222 -19.38 -15.84 11.93
N LEU A 223 -19.48 -15.53 10.62
CA LEU A 223 -20.32 -14.43 10.16
C LEU A 223 -21.82 -14.64 10.47
N GLU A 224 -22.30 -15.88 10.42
CA GLU A 224 -23.68 -16.20 10.78
C GLU A 224 -23.87 -16.17 12.30
N GLU A 225 -22.97 -16.79 13.06
CA GLU A 225 -23.08 -16.91 14.52
C GLU A 225 -22.98 -15.56 15.24
N ASP A 226 -22.04 -14.70 14.84
CA ASP A 226 -21.76 -13.43 15.53
C ASP A 226 -22.50 -12.22 14.94
N PHE A 227 -22.89 -12.26 13.65
CA PHE A 227 -23.51 -11.12 12.97
C PHE A 227 -24.86 -11.42 12.29
N ASP A 228 -25.37 -12.66 12.36
CA ASP A 228 -26.56 -13.13 11.62
C ASP A 228 -26.43 -12.94 10.10
N ALA A 229 -25.19 -12.88 9.60
CA ALA A 229 -24.88 -12.69 8.19
C ALA A 229 -24.73 -14.05 7.48
N ARG A 230 -25.84 -14.57 6.99
CA ARG A 230 -25.96 -15.96 6.52
C ARG A 230 -25.54 -16.15 5.06
N ASN A 231 -25.40 -17.42 4.67
CA ASN A 231 -25.23 -17.90 3.29
C ASN A 231 -23.90 -17.56 2.61
N PHE A 232 -22.90 -17.03 3.33
CA PHE A 232 -21.55 -16.95 2.80
C PHE A 232 -20.99 -18.37 2.55
N LYS A 233 -20.35 -18.57 1.39
CA LYS A 233 -19.75 -19.84 0.99
C LYS A 233 -18.40 -19.63 0.36
N VAL A 234 -17.43 -20.42 0.78
CA VAL A 234 -16.09 -20.43 0.20
C VAL A 234 -15.53 -21.84 0.23
N THR A 235 -14.79 -22.20 -0.81
CA THR A 235 -14.08 -23.48 -0.85
C THR A 235 -12.61 -23.20 -1.07
N MET A 236 -11.82 -23.45 -0.05
CA MET A 236 -10.38 -23.25 -0.08
C MET A 236 -9.67 -24.46 -0.69
N PRO A 237 -8.43 -24.29 -1.20
CA PRO A 237 -7.70 -25.40 -1.81
C PRO A 237 -7.52 -26.58 -0.85
N SER A 238 -7.57 -27.82 -1.35
CA SER A 238 -7.47 -29.02 -0.51
C SER A 238 -6.06 -29.21 0.10
N ALA A 239 -5.97 -30.01 1.16
CA ALA A 239 -4.70 -30.33 1.82
C ALA A 239 -3.69 -31.05 0.91
N HIS A 240 -4.17 -31.82 -0.06
CA HIS A 240 -3.34 -32.62 -0.98
C HIS A 240 -3.02 -31.93 -2.31
N SER A 241 -3.54 -30.72 -2.51
CA SER A 241 -3.26 -29.94 -3.73
C SER A 241 -1.82 -29.44 -3.76
N THR A 242 -1.20 -29.50 -4.94
CA THR A 242 0.10 -28.87 -5.22
C THR A 242 0.02 -27.35 -5.05
N PHE A 243 1.14 -26.65 -4.82
CA PHE A 243 1.07 -25.19 -4.66
C PHE A 243 0.58 -24.48 -5.93
N LEU A 244 0.82 -25.06 -7.11
CA LEU A 244 0.26 -24.59 -8.37
C LEU A 244 -1.28 -24.64 -8.37
N GLU A 245 -1.86 -25.77 -7.98
CA GLU A 245 -3.32 -25.94 -7.86
C GLU A 245 -3.88 -25.01 -6.78
N LYS A 246 -3.19 -24.88 -5.64
CA LYS A 246 -3.57 -23.95 -4.58
C LYS A 246 -3.63 -22.51 -5.06
N CYS A 247 -2.61 -22.05 -5.80
CA CYS A 247 -2.60 -20.71 -6.42
C CYS A 247 -3.75 -20.51 -7.41
N THR A 248 -4.08 -21.54 -8.19
CA THR A 248 -5.14 -21.48 -9.20
C THR A 248 -6.53 -21.41 -8.56
N ASN A 249 -6.71 -22.06 -7.41
CA ASN A 249 -8.01 -22.17 -6.73
C ASN A 249 -8.29 -21.02 -5.74
N ILE A 250 -7.27 -20.50 -5.06
CA ILE A 250 -7.46 -19.47 -4.02
C ILE A 250 -7.96 -18.13 -4.59
N MET A 251 -7.56 -17.79 -5.83
CA MET A 251 -7.96 -16.52 -6.45
C MET A 251 -9.47 -16.48 -6.76
N PRO A 252 -10.07 -17.47 -7.45
CA PRO A 252 -11.52 -17.57 -7.59
C PRO A 252 -12.26 -17.57 -6.25
N ALA A 253 -11.72 -18.24 -5.22
CA ALA A 253 -12.32 -18.25 -3.89
C ALA A 253 -12.37 -16.85 -3.27
N LEU A 254 -11.28 -16.07 -3.37
CA LEU A 254 -11.22 -14.69 -2.89
C LEU A 254 -12.20 -13.78 -3.66
N GLU A 255 -12.23 -13.86 -4.99
CA GLU A 255 -13.16 -13.07 -5.79
C GLU A 255 -14.62 -13.42 -5.47
N SER A 256 -14.91 -14.70 -5.23
CA SER A 256 -16.25 -15.16 -4.87
C SER A 256 -16.73 -14.56 -3.56
N VAL A 257 -15.93 -14.61 -2.48
CA VAL A 257 -16.36 -14.06 -1.17
C VAL A 257 -16.49 -12.54 -1.20
N LEU A 258 -15.65 -11.84 -1.96
CA LEU A 258 -15.76 -10.39 -2.11
C LEU A 258 -17.02 -10.00 -2.89
N LYS A 259 -17.41 -10.78 -3.92
CA LYS A 259 -18.68 -10.58 -4.63
C LYS A 259 -19.89 -10.87 -3.73
N GLN A 260 -19.84 -11.94 -2.95
CA GLN A 260 -20.87 -12.27 -1.96
C GLN A 260 -21.01 -11.15 -0.92
N PHE A 261 -19.89 -10.62 -0.43
CA PHE A 261 -19.89 -9.48 0.49
C PHE A 261 -20.51 -8.23 -0.15
N THR A 262 -20.13 -7.88 -1.38
CA THR A 262 -20.76 -6.77 -2.11
C THR A 262 -22.27 -6.94 -2.21
N LEU A 263 -22.74 -8.13 -2.59
CA LEU A 263 -24.17 -8.42 -2.69
C LEU A 263 -24.85 -8.27 -1.32
N TYR A 264 -24.23 -8.78 -0.26
CA TYR A 264 -24.75 -8.65 1.10
C TYR A 264 -24.85 -7.20 1.55
N VAL A 265 -23.87 -6.35 1.24
CA VAL A 265 -23.91 -4.91 1.57
C VAL A 265 -25.07 -4.20 0.85
N GLU A 266 -25.34 -4.58 -0.39
CA GLU A 266 -26.34 -3.93 -1.24
C GLU A 266 -27.77 -4.40 -0.98
N GLU A 267 -27.96 -5.71 -0.81
CA GLU A 267 -29.28 -6.35 -0.72
C GLU A 267 -29.63 -6.80 0.71
N GLY A 268 -28.65 -6.88 1.62
CA GLY A 268 -28.82 -7.39 2.98
C GLY A 268 -28.85 -8.91 3.10
N GLU A 269 -28.79 -9.63 1.98
CA GLU A 269 -28.74 -11.09 1.91
C GLU A 269 -27.91 -11.57 0.73
N ILE A 270 -27.50 -12.84 0.75
CA ILE A 270 -26.78 -13.49 -0.35
C ILE A 270 -27.73 -14.44 -1.07
N ASP A 271 -28.12 -14.05 -2.28
CA ASP A 271 -28.80 -14.89 -3.26
C ASP A 271 -27.80 -15.29 -4.37
N PHE A 272 -27.47 -16.57 -4.45
CA PHE A 272 -26.53 -17.09 -5.45
C PHE A 272 -27.09 -17.05 -6.88
N GLU A 273 -28.41 -17.15 -7.07
CA GLU A 273 -29.01 -17.01 -8.40
C GLU A 273 -28.86 -15.57 -8.89
N LEU A 274 -29.04 -14.59 -8.00
CA LEU A 274 -28.79 -13.19 -8.31
C LEU A 274 -27.30 -12.91 -8.56
N LEU A 275 -26.41 -13.51 -7.77
CA LEU A 275 -24.96 -13.38 -7.92
C LEU A 275 -24.48 -13.86 -9.30
N ASP A 276 -24.99 -15.00 -9.75
CA ASP A 276 -24.65 -15.58 -11.06
C ASP A 276 -25.16 -14.70 -12.21
N LEU A 277 -26.35 -14.11 -12.07
CA LEU A 277 -26.90 -13.18 -13.06
C LEU A 277 -26.08 -11.89 -13.20
N ARG A 278 -25.52 -11.39 -12.08
CA ARG A 278 -24.76 -10.13 -12.10
C ARG A 278 -23.53 -10.20 -12.99
N SER A 279 -22.86 -11.35 -13.14
CA SER A 279 -21.75 -11.62 -14.10
C SER A 279 -20.64 -10.55 -14.22
N GLU A 280 -20.61 -9.56 -13.34
CA GLU A 280 -19.71 -8.42 -13.41
C GLU A 280 -18.30 -8.81 -12.97
N HIS A 281 -17.32 -8.18 -13.60
CA HIS A 281 -15.93 -8.29 -13.15
C HIS A 281 -15.76 -7.56 -11.83
N LEU A 282 -15.15 -8.22 -10.84
CA LEU A 282 -14.85 -7.60 -9.58
C LEU A 282 -13.82 -6.48 -9.78
N ILE A 283 -14.18 -5.26 -9.39
CA ILE A 283 -13.29 -4.12 -9.34
C ILE A 283 -13.03 -3.84 -7.86
N TYR A 284 -11.83 -4.15 -7.36
CA TYR A 284 -11.48 -4.03 -5.94
C TYR A 284 -11.73 -2.64 -5.35
N LYS A 285 -11.59 -1.59 -6.19
CA LYS A 285 -11.89 -0.20 -5.82
C LYS A 285 -13.36 0.06 -5.50
N ASN A 286 -14.27 -0.74 -6.05
CA ASN A 286 -15.71 -0.51 -5.98
C ASN A 286 -16.41 -1.42 -4.96
N ILE A 287 -15.67 -2.21 -4.17
CA ILE A 287 -16.28 -3.07 -3.16
C ILE A 287 -16.83 -2.16 -2.04
N PRO A 288 -18.15 -2.11 -1.84
CA PRO A 288 -18.76 -1.21 -0.87
C PRO A 288 -18.48 -1.70 0.56
N SER A 289 -18.67 -0.82 1.53
CA SER A 289 -18.64 -1.13 2.96
C SER A 289 -20.06 -1.07 3.53
N LEU A 290 -20.33 -1.91 4.54
CA LEU A 290 -21.50 -1.80 5.42
C LEU A 290 -21.52 -0.46 6.18
N VAL A 291 -20.35 0.13 6.39
CA VAL A 291 -20.13 1.34 7.17
C VAL A 291 -20.04 2.55 6.26
N LYS A 292 -21.05 3.42 6.33
CA LYS A 292 -21.03 4.72 5.62
C LYS A 292 -19.98 5.64 6.23
N ARG A 293 -19.38 6.52 5.41
CA ARG A 293 -18.35 7.48 5.85
C ARG A 293 -17.20 6.76 6.58
N LYS A 294 -16.77 5.59 6.09
CA LYS A 294 -15.76 4.76 6.78
C LYS A 294 -14.40 5.44 6.82
N TYR A 295 -13.93 5.92 5.67
CA TYR A 295 -12.60 6.50 5.52
C TYR A 295 -12.67 7.99 5.24
N ALA A 296 -11.63 8.71 5.66
CA ALA A 296 -11.37 10.09 5.28
C ALA A 296 -9.99 10.22 4.62
N TYR A 297 -9.91 11.05 3.57
CA TYR A 297 -8.69 11.36 2.84
C TYR A 297 -8.49 12.87 2.79
N GLY A 298 -7.25 13.32 2.91
CA GLY A 298 -6.91 14.74 2.73
C GLY A 298 -7.04 15.15 1.27
N THR A 299 -7.65 16.31 1.02
CA THR A 299 -7.88 16.83 -0.33
C THR A 299 -7.85 18.36 -0.35
N GLY A 300 -7.64 18.93 -1.53
CA GLY A 300 -7.62 20.37 -1.73
C GLY A 300 -6.29 21.06 -1.37
N GLU A 301 -6.22 22.34 -1.74
CA GLU A 301 -5.04 23.18 -1.57
C GLU A 301 -4.77 23.50 -0.09
N GLU A 302 -5.81 23.70 0.70
CA GLU A 302 -5.69 23.96 2.14
C GLU A 302 -5.05 22.78 2.88
N PHE A 303 -5.51 21.55 2.63
CA PHE A 303 -4.87 20.35 3.20
C PHE A 303 -3.40 20.25 2.78
N SER A 304 -3.13 20.40 1.49
CA SER A 304 -1.78 20.31 0.93
C SER A 304 -0.83 21.35 1.53
N THR A 305 -1.32 22.59 1.70
CA THR A 305 -0.55 23.69 2.29
C THR A 305 -0.33 23.48 3.79
N ALA A 306 -1.38 23.14 4.54
CA ALA A 306 -1.29 22.91 5.98
C ALA A 306 -0.32 21.76 6.30
N THR A 307 -0.48 20.62 5.64
CA THR A 307 0.38 19.45 5.87
C THR A 307 1.82 19.68 5.43
N PHE A 308 2.05 20.38 4.32
CA PHE A 308 3.39 20.79 3.90
C PHE A 308 4.05 21.67 4.98
N LEU A 309 3.38 22.74 5.42
CA LEU A 309 3.96 23.68 6.38
C LEU A 309 4.18 23.08 7.76
N LEU A 310 3.28 22.21 8.22
CA LEU A 310 3.36 21.61 9.56
C LEU A 310 4.31 20.42 9.62
N PHE A 311 4.24 19.53 8.63
CA PHE A 311 4.83 18.18 8.74
C PHE A 311 5.97 17.90 7.76
N SER A 312 6.21 18.76 6.76
CA SER A 312 7.33 18.56 5.84
C SER A 312 8.63 19.15 6.40
N ASP A 313 9.68 18.34 6.34
CA ASP A 313 11.08 18.72 6.48
C ASP A 313 11.55 19.73 5.42
N GLN A 314 10.86 19.79 4.28
CA GLN A 314 11.15 20.73 3.20
C GLN A 314 10.43 22.09 3.34
N SER A 315 9.62 22.28 4.40
CA SER A 315 8.93 23.55 4.68
C SER A 315 9.87 24.67 5.16
N THR A 316 11.09 24.30 5.58
CA THR A 316 12.08 25.13 6.27
C THR A 316 11.61 25.72 7.61
N LEU A 317 10.41 25.38 8.09
CA LEU A 317 9.86 25.89 9.35
C LEU A 317 10.33 25.09 10.57
N GLY A 318 10.79 23.84 10.39
CA GLY A 318 11.39 23.02 11.46
C GLY A 318 12.79 23.47 11.90
N TYR A 319 13.35 24.50 11.27
CA TYR A 319 14.64 25.09 11.63
C TYR A 319 14.46 26.51 12.16
N ASN A 320 15.12 26.81 13.27
CA ASN A 320 15.21 28.16 13.83
C ASN A 320 16.67 28.44 14.22
N GLU A 321 17.24 29.54 13.71
CA GLU A 321 18.64 29.91 13.93
C GLU A 321 18.97 30.19 15.40
N ASN A 322 17.97 30.55 16.20
CA ASN A 322 18.13 30.87 17.62
C ASN A 322 18.10 29.62 18.52
N LEU A 323 17.89 28.42 17.95
CA LEU A 323 17.86 27.16 18.67
C LEU A 323 19.11 26.33 18.35
N ASP A 324 19.72 25.74 19.38
CA ASP A 324 20.86 24.83 19.23
C ASP A 324 20.46 23.46 18.62
N LYS A 325 19.15 23.18 18.55
CA LYS A 325 18.59 21.92 18.05
C LYS A 325 17.77 22.16 16.78
N SER A 326 17.97 21.29 15.79
CA SER A 326 17.09 21.17 14.63
C SER A 326 16.04 20.09 14.86
N PHE A 327 14.82 20.31 14.37
CA PHE A 327 13.76 19.33 14.35
C PHE A 327 13.44 18.93 12.91
N ASP A 328 12.85 17.76 12.71
CA ASP A 328 12.55 17.27 11.36
C ASP A 328 11.41 18.05 10.70
N ASN A 329 10.52 18.65 11.49
CA ASN A 329 9.40 19.44 10.97
C ASN A 329 8.91 20.48 12.00
N PHE A 330 8.01 21.36 11.56
CA PHE A 330 7.50 22.45 12.39
C PHE A 330 6.62 21.95 13.54
N PHE A 331 5.89 20.86 13.31
CA PHE A 331 5.06 20.23 14.33
C PHE A 331 5.90 19.77 15.53
N GLU A 332 7.02 19.08 15.30
CA GLU A 332 7.94 18.67 16.35
C GLU A 332 8.56 19.86 17.07
N LEU A 333 8.93 20.90 16.34
CA LEU A 333 9.53 22.10 16.92
C LEU A 333 8.56 22.79 17.90
N ILE A 334 7.31 23.06 17.49
CA ILE A 334 6.30 23.71 18.34
C ILE A 334 5.99 22.87 19.60
N ARG A 335 6.01 21.53 19.49
CA ARG A 335 5.77 20.66 20.66
C ARG A 335 6.88 20.68 21.69
N ASN A 336 8.12 20.93 21.28
CA ASN A 336 9.29 20.78 22.13
C ASN A 336 9.87 22.11 22.60
N GLU A 337 9.66 23.20 21.86
CA GLU A 337 10.30 24.49 22.09
C GLU A 337 9.29 25.64 22.11
N LYS A 338 9.59 26.68 22.89
CA LYS A 338 8.81 27.91 22.91
C LYS A 338 9.38 28.89 21.90
N ILE A 339 8.61 29.16 20.84
CA ILE A 339 9.03 30.04 19.75
C ILE A 339 7.99 31.13 19.48
N LYS A 340 8.47 32.32 19.13
CA LYS A 340 7.65 33.46 18.73
C LYS A 340 7.77 33.72 17.24
N LEU A 341 6.80 34.44 16.69
CA LEU A 341 6.81 34.82 15.27
C LEU A 341 8.07 35.64 14.88
N ASN A 342 8.53 36.49 15.80
CA ASN A 342 9.71 37.35 15.58
C ASN A 342 11.04 36.59 15.63
N ASP A 343 11.03 35.31 16.04
CA ASP A 343 12.22 34.46 16.03
C ASP A 343 12.50 33.87 14.64
N TYR A 344 11.62 34.11 13.66
CA TYR A 344 11.77 33.66 12.28
C TYR A 344 12.20 34.79 11.34
N PRO A 345 12.97 34.48 10.29
CA PRO A 345 13.34 35.45 9.27
C PRO A 345 12.12 35.91 8.46
N GLU A 346 12.18 37.13 7.90
CA GLU A 346 11.04 37.77 7.22
C GLU A 346 10.41 36.92 6.10
N TYR A 347 11.22 36.11 5.40
CA TYR A 347 10.73 35.25 4.33
C TYR A 347 9.84 34.09 4.82
N ALA A 348 9.98 33.66 6.08
CA ALA A 348 9.22 32.56 6.68
C ALA A 348 7.91 33.06 7.33
N ILE A 349 7.86 34.33 7.75
CA ILE A 349 6.72 34.95 8.42
C ILE A 349 5.39 34.77 7.65
N PRO A 350 5.30 34.95 6.32
CA PRO A 350 4.05 34.75 5.58
C PRO A 350 3.48 33.34 5.71
N ARG A 351 4.34 32.31 5.78
CA ARG A 351 3.91 30.91 5.95
C ARG A 351 3.32 30.65 7.33
N ILE A 352 3.95 31.21 8.37
CA ILE A 352 3.45 31.09 9.74
C ILE A 352 2.14 31.88 9.90
N LYS A 353 2.06 33.07 9.30
CA LYS A 353 0.82 33.87 9.27
C LYS A 353 -0.32 33.12 8.59
N TRP A 354 -0.06 32.43 7.48
CA TRP A 354 -1.07 31.59 6.84
C TRP A 354 -1.64 30.53 7.81
N LEU A 355 -0.80 29.90 8.65
CA LEU A 355 -1.26 28.94 9.65
C LEU A 355 -2.09 29.59 10.77
N LEU A 356 -1.73 30.82 11.20
CA LEU A 356 -2.50 31.60 12.18
C LEU A 356 -3.85 32.03 11.60
N ASP A 357 -3.87 32.57 10.38
CA ASP A 357 -5.07 33.08 9.72
C ASP A 357 -6.10 31.97 9.44
N ASN A 358 -5.64 30.72 9.27
CA ASN A 358 -6.48 29.54 9.06
C ASN A 358 -6.81 28.77 10.36
N ASN A 359 -6.42 29.29 11.53
CA ASN A 359 -6.64 28.69 12.85
C ASN A 359 -6.01 27.28 13.00
N TYR A 360 -4.85 27.04 12.38
CA TYR A 360 -4.02 25.88 12.70
C TYR A 360 -3.07 26.18 13.87
N LEU A 361 -2.68 27.45 14.00
CA LEU A 361 -1.89 27.98 15.10
C LEU A 361 -2.65 29.12 15.80
N SER A 362 -2.27 29.36 17.04
CA SER A 362 -2.60 30.55 17.81
C SER A 362 -1.39 31.00 18.62
N THR A 363 -1.54 32.10 19.36
CA THR A 363 -0.49 32.61 20.26
C THR A 363 -0.96 32.57 21.70
N ASP A 364 -0.08 32.12 22.60
CA ASP A 364 -0.33 32.19 24.05
C ASP A 364 -0.19 33.63 24.60
N VAL A 365 -0.35 33.78 25.91
CA VAL A 365 -0.24 35.09 26.61
C VAL A 365 1.17 35.69 26.57
N GLU A 366 2.20 34.89 26.28
CA GLU A 366 3.60 35.30 26.15
C GLU A 366 3.99 35.52 24.67
N GLU A 367 3.03 35.44 23.74
CA GLU A 367 3.20 35.50 22.28
C GLU A 367 3.97 34.30 21.67
N ASN A 368 4.02 33.17 22.37
CA ASN A 368 4.56 31.93 21.81
C ASN A 368 3.54 31.27 20.89
N LEU A 369 4.00 30.68 19.79
CA LEU A 369 3.19 29.91 18.86
C LEU A 369 2.77 28.59 19.50
N ILE A 370 1.47 28.30 19.47
CA ILE A 370 0.86 27.07 19.95
C ILE A 370 -0.15 26.54 18.92
N PHE A 371 -0.54 25.27 19.03
CA PHE A 371 -1.61 24.73 18.19
C PHE A 371 -2.98 25.24 18.68
N ASP A 372 -3.82 25.66 17.74
CA ASP A 372 -5.18 26.15 18.07
C ASP A 372 -6.08 25.03 18.59
N ASP A 373 -6.11 23.88 17.88
CA ASP A 373 -6.75 22.65 18.35
C ASP A 373 -5.82 21.44 18.14
N GLU A 374 -5.29 20.90 19.23
CA GLU A 374 -4.41 19.71 19.24
C GLU A 374 -5.03 18.49 18.54
N ILE A 375 -6.35 18.30 18.62
CA ILE A 375 -7.02 17.15 17.98
C ILE A 375 -7.06 17.35 16.47
N LEU A 376 -7.32 18.57 15.99
CA LEU A 376 -7.25 18.91 14.57
C LEU A 376 -5.85 18.62 14.02
N ILE A 377 -4.81 19.11 14.68
CA ILE A 377 -3.42 18.90 14.23
C ILE A 377 -3.05 17.41 14.27
N THR A 378 -3.51 16.67 15.28
CA THR A 378 -3.30 15.22 15.34
C THR A 378 -4.00 14.49 14.18
N ILE A 379 -5.23 14.87 13.83
CA ILE A 379 -5.97 14.33 12.68
C ILE A 379 -5.21 14.60 11.37
N LEU A 380 -4.73 15.84 11.18
CA LEU A 380 -3.96 16.20 9.98
C LEU A 380 -2.62 15.47 9.91
N ASN A 381 -1.95 15.28 11.05
CA ASN A 381 -0.70 14.53 11.09
C ASN A 381 -0.93 13.05 10.73
N ASP A 382 -2.00 12.44 11.25
CA ASP A 382 -2.38 11.06 10.95
C ASP A 382 -2.75 10.88 9.47
N LEU A 383 -3.54 11.80 8.90
CA LEU A 383 -3.85 11.85 7.47
C LEU A 383 -2.58 12.03 6.62
N ASN A 384 -1.68 12.92 7.01
CA ASN A 384 -0.42 13.12 6.29
C ASN A 384 0.45 11.87 6.33
N PHE A 385 0.57 11.22 7.49
CA PHE A 385 1.43 10.05 7.68
C PHE A 385 0.90 8.78 7.03
N ASN A 386 -0.41 8.54 7.15
CA ASN A 386 -1.03 7.28 6.72
C ASN A 386 -1.86 7.40 5.45
N GLU A 387 -1.99 8.60 4.87
CA GLU A 387 -2.77 8.93 3.67
C GLU A 387 -4.30 8.75 3.81
N VAL A 388 -4.73 7.98 4.82
CA VAL A 388 -6.13 7.68 5.13
C VAL A 388 -6.31 7.48 6.63
N ILE A 389 -7.48 7.87 7.14
CA ILE A 389 -7.90 7.59 8.52
C ILE A 389 -9.31 6.98 8.54
N SER A 390 -9.64 6.28 9.62
CA SER A 390 -10.95 5.65 9.82
C SER A 390 -11.85 6.57 10.67
N TYR A 391 -12.85 7.21 10.05
CA TYR A 391 -13.73 8.22 10.69
C TYR A 391 -14.35 7.72 12.00
N TRP A 392 -14.85 6.48 12.02
CA TRP A 392 -15.54 5.90 13.17
C TRP A 392 -14.62 5.49 14.32
N LYS A 393 -13.29 5.49 14.10
CA LYS A 393 -12.30 5.20 15.15
C LYS A 393 -11.95 6.45 15.98
N TYR A 394 -12.35 7.65 15.55
CA TYR A 394 -12.19 8.87 16.35
C TYR A 394 -13.31 9.06 17.37
N SER A 395 -13.01 9.85 18.40
CA SER A 395 -14.01 10.31 19.38
C SER A 395 -15.08 11.20 18.72
N GLU A 396 -16.19 11.47 19.44
CA GLU A 396 -17.23 12.36 18.93
C GLU A 396 -16.70 13.77 18.61
N ARG A 397 -15.77 14.30 19.43
CA ARG A 397 -15.10 15.58 19.14
C ARG A 397 -14.27 15.50 17.87
N GLY A 398 -13.48 14.44 17.70
CA GLY A 398 -12.69 14.24 16.48
C GLY A 398 -13.57 14.14 15.23
N ARG A 399 -14.70 13.45 15.32
CA ARG A 399 -15.67 13.36 14.22
C ARG A 399 -16.28 14.70 13.85
N LYS A 400 -16.60 15.57 14.83
CA LYS A 400 -17.07 16.94 14.54
C LYS A 400 -16.02 17.76 13.77
N ILE A 401 -14.74 17.62 14.14
CA ILE A 401 -13.65 18.26 13.40
C ILE A 401 -13.58 17.73 11.97
N LEU A 402 -13.69 16.41 11.77
CA LEU A 402 -13.74 15.82 10.42
C LEU A 402 -14.93 16.34 9.62
N ASP A 403 -16.12 16.44 10.21
CA ASP A 403 -17.31 16.98 9.53
C ASP A 403 -17.12 18.44 9.11
N ASP A 404 -16.40 19.23 9.91
CA ASP A 404 -16.08 20.63 9.58
C ASP A 404 -15.00 20.75 8.49
N LEU A 405 -14.01 19.85 8.49
CA LEU A 405 -13.01 19.75 7.41
C LEU A 405 -13.65 19.29 6.09
N GLU A 406 -14.62 18.38 6.13
CA GLU A 406 -15.38 17.93 4.96
C GLU A 406 -16.14 19.11 4.33
N LYS A 407 -16.82 19.93 5.14
CA LYS A 407 -17.54 21.13 4.66
C LYS A 407 -16.61 22.16 4.00
N LYS A 408 -15.35 22.22 4.42
CA LYS A 408 -14.33 23.10 3.84
C LYS A 408 -13.63 22.50 2.60
N ASN A 409 -13.96 21.26 2.22
CA ASN A 409 -13.25 20.51 1.18
C ASN A 409 -11.74 20.30 1.49
N VAL A 410 -11.39 20.20 2.78
CA VAL A 410 -10.04 19.85 3.24
C VAL A 410 -9.87 18.33 3.34
N ILE A 411 -10.99 17.62 3.54
CA ILE A 411 -11.04 16.16 3.45
C ILE A 411 -12.22 15.74 2.58
N GLU A 412 -12.14 14.50 2.08
CA GLU A 412 -13.25 13.79 1.46
C GLU A 412 -13.50 12.46 2.18
N LEU A 413 -14.77 12.04 2.24
CA LEU A 413 -15.17 10.80 2.87
C LEU A 413 -15.53 9.73 1.85
N ASP A 414 -15.26 8.47 2.18
CA ASP A 414 -15.53 7.31 1.32
C ASP A 414 -16.09 6.14 2.14
N SER A 415 -16.80 5.22 1.46
CA SER A 415 -17.49 4.07 2.07
C SER A 415 -17.17 2.77 1.33
N SER A 416 -15.91 2.57 0.95
CA SER A 416 -15.40 1.32 0.39
C SER A 416 -14.90 0.36 1.47
N LEU A 417 -14.89 -0.95 1.20
CA LEU A 417 -14.34 -1.96 2.12
C LEU A 417 -12.85 -1.69 2.40
N PHE A 418 -12.09 -1.57 1.31
CA PHE A 418 -10.65 -1.27 1.31
C PHE A 418 -10.41 0.22 1.14
N SER A 419 -9.43 0.78 1.84
CA SER A 419 -8.99 2.17 1.64
C SER A 419 -8.26 2.34 0.30
N ARG A 420 -8.09 3.57 -0.21
CA ARG A 420 -7.37 3.83 -1.47
C ARG A 420 -5.93 3.25 -1.48
N PRO A 421 -5.10 3.40 -0.42
CA PRO A 421 -3.80 2.73 -0.35
C PRO A 421 -3.91 1.20 -0.40
N GLU A 422 -4.92 0.61 0.25
CA GLU A 422 -5.17 -0.84 0.23
C GLU A 422 -5.59 -1.32 -1.17
N GLN A 423 -6.46 -0.57 -1.85
CA GLN A 423 -6.88 -0.86 -3.23
C GLN A 423 -5.70 -0.84 -4.18
N ASP A 424 -4.82 0.17 -4.06
CA ASP A 424 -3.63 0.28 -4.89
C ASP A 424 -2.64 -0.87 -4.61
N TYR A 425 -2.46 -1.25 -3.34
CA TYR A 425 -1.65 -2.40 -2.96
C TYR A 425 -2.19 -3.73 -3.52
N ILE A 426 -3.51 -3.96 -3.44
CA ILE A 426 -4.17 -5.13 -4.02
C ILE A 426 -3.98 -5.14 -5.54
N ASN A 427 -4.21 -4.01 -6.20
CA ASN A 427 -4.02 -3.90 -7.65
C ASN A 427 -2.57 -4.13 -8.06
N TYR A 428 -1.59 -3.57 -7.34
CA TYR A 428 -0.17 -3.81 -7.55
C TYR A 428 0.18 -5.30 -7.44
N THR A 429 -0.42 -6.00 -6.49
CA THR A 429 -0.15 -7.43 -6.25
C THR A 429 -0.81 -8.31 -7.31
N LEU A 430 -2.05 -8.01 -7.71
CA LEU A 430 -2.85 -8.91 -8.53
C LEU A 430 -2.79 -8.60 -10.03
N ASN A 431 -2.67 -7.34 -10.41
CA ASN A 431 -2.90 -6.89 -11.78
C ASN A 431 -1.76 -5.98 -12.29
N LYS A 432 -1.64 -5.89 -13.62
CA LYS A 432 -0.81 -4.87 -14.29
C LYS A 432 -1.59 -3.77 -15.00
N SER A 433 -2.91 -3.68 -14.80
CA SER A 433 -3.77 -2.71 -15.50
C SER A 433 -3.51 -1.27 -15.03
N GLN A 434 -3.51 -1.05 -13.71
CA GLN A 434 -3.24 0.26 -13.10
C GLN A 434 -1.74 0.52 -12.97
N PHE A 435 -0.98 -0.49 -12.53
CA PHE A 435 0.44 -0.37 -12.24
C PHE A 435 1.29 -1.25 -13.14
N ASN A 436 2.16 -0.65 -13.95
CA ASN A 436 2.95 -1.39 -14.92
C ASN A 436 4.06 -2.25 -14.31
N ASN A 437 4.47 -1.93 -13.07
CA ASN A 437 5.40 -2.69 -12.25
C ASN A 437 4.71 -3.71 -11.32
N GLY A 438 3.39 -3.93 -11.47
CA GLY A 438 2.65 -4.91 -10.67
C GLY A 438 3.15 -6.35 -10.85
N LEU A 439 2.83 -7.23 -9.91
CA LEU A 439 3.26 -8.63 -9.94
C LEU A 439 2.46 -9.49 -10.94
N ASP A 440 1.27 -9.03 -11.32
CA ASP A 440 0.38 -9.67 -12.30
C ASP A 440 -0.05 -11.10 -11.92
N LEU A 441 -0.15 -11.39 -10.62
CA LEU A 441 -0.40 -12.73 -10.12
C LEU A 441 -1.76 -13.29 -10.58
N ARG A 442 -2.78 -12.44 -10.72
CA ARG A 442 -4.09 -12.86 -11.22
C ARG A 442 -3.99 -13.40 -12.65
N ASN A 443 -3.35 -12.65 -13.56
CA ASN A 443 -3.14 -13.09 -14.94
C ASN A 443 -2.24 -14.33 -15.02
N LYS A 444 -1.25 -14.43 -14.13
CA LYS A 444 -0.34 -15.58 -14.06
C LYS A 444 -1.06 -16.89 -13.72
N TYR A 445 -2.05 -16.89 -12.83
CA TYR A 445 -2.70 -18.12 -12.37
C TYR A 445 -4.13 -18.31 -12.89
N SER A 446 -4.79 -17.26 -13.39
CA SER A 446 -6.17 -17.32 -13.88
C SER A 446 -6.28 -17.36 -15.41
N HIS A 447 -5.30 -16.83 -16.15
CA HIS A 447 -5.43 -16.62 -17.60
C HIS A 447 -4.31 -17.24 -18.43
N THR A 448 -3.09 -17.27 -17.91
CA THR A 448 -1.98 -18.01 -18.51
C THR A 448 -1.79 -19.28 -17.71
N GLN A 449 -1.75 -20.46 -18.35
CA GLN A 449 -1.33 -21.65 -17.59
C GLN A 449 0.15 -21.44 -17.22
N PRO A 450 0.49 -21.41 -15.91
CA PRO A 450 1.88 -21.32 -15.51
C PRO A 450 2.66 -22.44 -16.18
N LYS A 451 3.89 -22.16 -16.61
CA LYS A 451 4.72 -23.23 -17.18
C LYS A 451 4.88 -24.29 -16.11
N SER A 452 4.48 -25.52 -16.42
CA SER A 452 4.55 -26.68 -15.51
C SER A 452 5.98 -27.07 -15.10
N GLY A 453 6.99 -26.31 -15.52
CA GLY A 453 8.40 -26.43 -15.12
C GLY A 453 8.93 -25.20 -14.36
N ASP A 454 8.07 -24.27 -13.92
CA ASP A 454 8.45 -23.26 -12.94
C ASP A 454 8.79 -23.95 -11.59
N ASP A 455 9.68 -23.35 -10.80
CA ASP A 455 10.11 -23.90 -9.50
C ASP A 455 8.93 -23.93 -8.51
N GLU A 456 8.66 -25.10 -7.90
CA GLU A 456 7.62 -25.27 -6.86
C GLU A 456 7.76 -24.24 -5.72
N LYS A 457 8.99 -23.79 -5.44
CA LYS A 457 9.24 -22.70 -4.47
C LYS A 457 8.57 -21.39 -4.88
N ILE A 458 8.53 -21.07 -6.17
CA ILE A 458 7.85 -19.87 -6.70
C ILE A 458 6.34 -20.01 -6.50
N HIS A 459 5.78 -21.19 -6.74
CA HIS A 459 4.35 -21.42 -6.49
C HIS A 459 4.01 -21.32 -5.00
N ASN A 460 4.83 -21.91 -4.12
CA ASN A 460 4.66 -21.77 -2.68
C ASN A 460 4.70 -20.30 -2.24
N GLN A 461 5.71 -19.54 -2.69
CA GLN A 461 5.82 -18.12 -2.36
C GLN A 461 4.59 -17.32 -2.83
N ASN A 462 4.11 -17.55 -4.06
CA ASN A 462 2.92 -16.88 -4.58
C ASN A 462 1.65 -17.27 -3.83
N TYR A 463 1.54 -18.54 -3.40
CA TYR A 463 0.42 -18.99 -2.58
C TYR A 463 0.38 -18.24 -1.24
N MET A 464 1.52 -18.03 -0.59
CA MET A 464 1.60 -17.23 0.63
C MET A 464 1.21 -15.77 0.41
N ILE A 465 1.53 -15.19 -0.75
CA ILE A 465 1.07 -13.84 -1.13
C ILE A 465 -0.47 -13.81 -1.25
N PHE A 466 -1.07 -14.78 -1.94
CA PHE A 466 -2.53 -14.88 -2.06
C PHE A 466 -3.20 -15.08 -0.70
N LEU A 467 -2.68 -15.98 0.13
CA LEU A 467 -3.22 -16.25 1.45
C LEU A 467 -3.15 -15.00 2.34
N ARG A 468 -2.06 -14.22 2.24
CA ARG A 468 -1.94 -12.92 2.93
C ARG A 468 -3.04 -11.95 2.51
N LEU A 469 -3.32 -11.80 1.22
CA LEU A 469 -4.41 -10.96 0.73
C LEU A 469 -5.79 -11.45 1.18
N PHE A 470 -5.97 -12.76 1.25
CA PHE A 470 -7.21 -13.37 1.76
C PHE A 470 -7.41 -13.04 3.24
N ILE A 471 -6.37 -13.24 4.07
CA ILE A 471 -6.40 -12.90 5.50
C ILE A 471 -6.64 -11.40 5.71
N LEU A 472 -6.02 -10.52 4.92
CA LEU A 472 -6.34 -9.09 4.96
C LEU A 472 -7.82 -8.85 4.67
N SER A 473 -8.38 -9.51 3.65
CA SER A 473 -9.81 -9.38 3.31
C SER A 473 -10.72 -9.87 4.46
N VAL A 474 -10.37 -10.97 5.12
CA VAL A 474 -11.06 -11.46 6.34
C VAL A 474 -11.04 -10.39 7.43
N ILE A 475 -9.88 -9.80 7.73
CA ILE A 475 -9.75 -8.74 8.74
C ILE A 475 -10.61 -7.52 8.37
N LYS A 476 -10.59 -7.09 7.11
CA LYS A 476 -11.35 -5.92 6.65
C LYS A 476 -12.86 -6.14 6.70
N ILE A 477 -13.33 -7.33 6.32
CA ILE A 477 -14.75 -7.70 6.39
C ILE A 477 -15.18 -7.77 7.86
N ASN A 478 -14.38 -8.40 8.72
CA ASN A 478 -14.69 -8.47 10.14
C ASN A 478 -14.77 -7.09 10.80
N ASP A 479 -13.80 -6.20 10.56
CA ASP A 479 -13.83 -4.83 11.06
C ASP A 479 -15.09 -4.06 10.61
N ASP A 480 -15.54 -4.33 9.39
CA ASP A 480 -16.77 -3.75 8.83
C ASP A 480 -18.01 -4.19 9.62
N PHE A 481 -18.18 -5.50 9.81
CA PHE A 481 -19.29 -6.06 10.59
C PHE A 481 -19.25 -5.62 12.05
N CYS A 482 -18.08 -5.63 12.69
CA CYS A 482 -17.88 -5.16 14.06
C CYS A 482 -18.28 -3.68 14.20
N THR A 483 -17.80 -2.84 13.29
CA THR A 483 -18.08 -1.40 13.32
C THR A 483 -19.56 -1.14 13.03
N TYR A 484 -20.13 -1.78 12.02
CA TYR A 484 -21.55 -1.65 11.67
C TYR A 484 -22.48 -2.05 12.83
N THR A 485 -22.21 -3.18 13.48
CA THR A 485 -22.98 -3.67 14.63
C THR A 485 -22.91 -2.69 15.80
N LEU A 486 -21.72 -2.13 16.06
CA LEU A 486 -21.52 -1.12 17.09
C LEU A 486 -22.29 0.18 16.79
N LEU A 487 -22.34 0.62 15.53
CA LEU A 487 -23.12 1.81 15.13
C LEU A 487 -24.63 1.57 15.28
N LYS A 488 -25.12 0.41 14.82
CA LYS A 488 -26.52 0.01 14.96
C LYS A 488 -26.96 -0.03 16.43
N SER A 489 -26.09 -0.55 17.31
CA SER A 489 -26.36 -0.57 18.77
C SER A 489 -26.47 0.82 19.40
N ARG A 490 -25.85 1.84 18.78
CA ARG A 490 -25.84 3.23 19.25
C ARG A 490 -26.94 4.09 18.61
N ASN A 491 -27.79 3.52 17.75
CA ASN A 491 -28.79 4.23 16.93
C ASN A 491 -28.17 5.35 16.07
N ILE A 492 -26.96 5.15 15.55
CA ILE A 492 -26.24 6.09 14.67
C ILE A 492 -26.26 5.56 13.24
#